data_AF-A0A5S4YUA8-F1
#
_entry.id   AF-A0A5S4YUA8-F1
#
_cell.length_a   1.000
_cell.length_b   1.000
_cell.length_c   1.000
_cell.angle_alpha   90.00
_cell.angle_beta   90.00
_cell.angle_gamma   90.00
#
_symmetry.space_group_name_H-M   'P 1'
#
loop_
_entity.id
_entity.type
_entity.pdbx_description
1 polymer ?
#
loop_
_entity_poly.entity_id
_entity_poly.type
_entity_poly.pdbx_seq_one_letter_code
_entity_poly.pdbx_strand_id
1 'polypeptide(L)'
;MSVKAMMATILQNQLTLRGVHSLTPSDYDEIVELLIEQLRELELNLAVREIADNHEPHRAKEQQKSWLVGHALLARSPRSTLLLIGRGRDDRQKAQST
;
A
#
# COMPACT_ATOMS: atom_id res chain seq x y z
N MET A 1 -10.68 24.30 -31.43
CA MET A 1 -11.11 22.88 -31.39
C MET A 1 -10.85 22.37 -29.97
N SER A 2 -11.85 21.83 -29.27
CA SER A 2 -11.68 21.38 -27.88
C SER A 2 -11.15 19.94 -27.81
N VAL A 3 -10.55 19.56 -26.68
CA VAL A 3 -10.08 18.18 -26.45
C VAL A 3 -11.24 17.18 -26.57
N LYS A 4 -12.43 17.51 -26.02
CA LYS A 4 -13.64 16.68 -26.14
C LYS A 4 -14.02 16.44 -27.60
N ALA A 5 -14.04 17.49 -28.43
CA ALA A 5 -14.34 17.38 -29.86
C ALA A 5 -13.29 16.55 -30.62
N MET A 6 -12.02 16.67 -30.25
CA MET A 6 -10.94 15.85 -30.82
C MET A 6 -11.12 14.37 -30.47
N MET A 7 -11.46 14.07 -29.21
CA MET A 7 -11.75 12.70 -28.77
C MET A 7 -12.96 12.10 -29.48
N ALA A 8 -14.04 12.88 -29.63
CA ALA A 8 -15.24 12.45 -30.34
C ALA A 8 -14.95 12.14 -31.82
N THR A 9 -14.13 12.98 -32.46
CA THR A 9 -13.68 12.76 -33.84
C THR A 9 -12.84 11.48 -33.97
N ILE A 10 -11.92 11.23 -33.03
CA ILE A 10 -11.12 10.00 -33.00
C ILE A 10 -12.03 8.79 -32.83
N LEU A 11 -12.98 8.84 -31.89
CA LEU A 11 -13.93 7.77 -31.62
C LEU A 11 -14.79 7.45 -32.85
N GLN A 12 -15.32 8.48 -33.50
CA GLN A 12 -16.09 8.37 -34.74
C GLN A 12 -15.28 7.67 -35.84
N ASN A 13 -14.05 8.11 -36.08
CA ASN A 13 -13.19 7.51 -37.09
C ASN A 13 -12.92 6.03 -36.78
N GLN A 14 -12.63 5.71 -35.52
CA GLN A 14 -12.34 4.34 -35.10
C GLN A 14 -13.55 3.41 -35.24
N LEU A 15 -14.75 3.86 -34.88
CA LEU A 15 -15.96 3.06 -34.98
C LEU A 15 -16.41 2.90 -36.45
N THR A 16 -16.27 3.95 -37.25
CA THR A 16 -16.50 3.91 -38.70
C THR A 16 -15.58 2.89 -39.38
N LEU A 17 -14.29 2.86 -39.03
CA LEU A 17 -13.33 1.87 -39.57
C LEU A 17 -13.71 0.41 -39.24
N ARG A 18 -14.52 0.19 -38.20
CA ARG A 18 -15.01 -1.13 -37.78
C ARG A 18 -16.41 -1.43 -38.33
N GLY A 19 -16.94 -0.58 -39.21
CA GLY A 19 -18.25 -0.77 -39.85
C GLY A 19 -19.44 -0.27 -39.02
N VAL A 20 -19.20 0.48 -37.94
CA VAL A 20 -20.27 1.09 -37.14
C VAL A 20 -20.62 2.44 -37.75
N HIS A 21 -21.83 2.54 -38.32
CA HIS A 21 -22.33 3.75 -38.98
C HIS A 21 -23.68 4.22 -38.45
N SER A 22 -24.25 3.52 -37.47
CA SER A 22 -25.58 3.82 -36.91
C SER A 22 -25.57 4.98 -35.91
N LEU A 23 -24.39 5.40 -35.45
CA LEU A 23 -24.24 6.44 -34.43
C LEU A 23 -24.19 7.83 -35.06
N THR A 24 -24.92 8.75 -34.45
CA THR A 24 -24.93 10.17 -34.75
C THR A 24 -23.74 10.90 -34.11
N PRO A 25 -23.40 12.12 -34.56
CA PRO A 25 -22.39 12.96 -33.91
C PRO A 25 -22.61 13.14 -32.40
N SER A 26 -23.86 13.31 -31.97
CA SER A 26 -24.22 13.47 -30.55
C SER A 26 -23.88 12.25 -29.71
N ASP A 27 -24.04 11.05 -30.28
CA ASP A 27 -23.73 9.80 -29.57
C ASP A 27 -22.23 9.72 -29.23
N TYR A 28 -21.36 10.18 -30.15
CA TYR A 28 -19.92 10.22 -29.88
C TYR A 28 -19.56 11.24 -28.79
N ASP A 29 -20.23 12.39 -28.77
CA ASP A 29 -20.03 13.41 -27.73
C ASP A 29 -20.46 12.91 -26.35
N GLU A 30 -21.59 12.20 -26.27
CA GLU A 30 -22.09 11.57 -25.04
C GLU A 30 -21.16 10.45 -24.55
N ILE A 31 -20.70 9.58 -25.45
CA ILE A 31 -19.74 8.52 -25.08
C ILE A 31 -18.46 9.13 -24.52
N VAL A 32 -17.92 10.18 -25.14
CA VAL A 32 -16.72 10.86 -24.65
C VAL A 32 -16.95 11.51 -23.29
N GLU A 33 -18.14 12.08 -23.04
CA GLU A 33 -18.48 12.64 -21.74
C GLU A 33 -18.49 11.58 -20.63
N LEU A 34 -19.12 10.43 -20.90
CA LEU A 34 -19.14 9.30 -19.97
C LEU A 34 -17.72 8.78 -19.67
N LEU A 35 -16.87 8.68 -20.70
CA LEU A 35 -15.48 8.26 -20.53
C LEU A 35 -14.68 9.24 -19.66
N ILE A 36 -14.86 10.55 -19.86
CA ILE A 36 -14.19 11.57 -19.04
C ILE A 36 -14.62 11.46 -17.58
N GLU A 37 -15.91 11.24 -17.33
CA GLU A 37 -16.41 11.12 -15.96
C GLU A 37 -15.88 9.86 -15.26
N GLN A 38 -15.86 8.71 -15.95
CA GLN A 38 -15.28 7.48 -15.42
C GLN A 38 -13.78 7.61 -15.14
N LEU A 39 -13.03 8.33 -15.99
CA LEU A 39 -11.62 8.59 -15.77
C LEU A 39 -11.40 9.45 -14.52
N ARG A 40 -12.22 10.48 -14.31
CA ARG A 40 -12.16 11.31 -13.09
C ARG A 40 -12.45 10.50 -11.84
N GLU A 41 -13.49 9.67 -11.88
CA GLU A 41 -13.82 8.78 -10.76
C GLU A 41 -12.66 7.83 -10.45
N LEU A 42 -12.04 7.26 -11.49
CA LEU A 42 -10.88 6.39 -11.34
C LEU A 42 -9.68 7.12 -10.73
N GLU A 43 -9.36 8.32 -11.21
CA GLU A 43 -8.27 9.16 -10.68
C GLU A 43 -8.49 9.48 -9.20
N LEU A 44 -9.72 9.82 -8.80
CA LEU A 44 -10.08 10.08 -7.40
C LEU A 44 -9.90 8.81 -6.54
N ASN A 45 -10.39 7.67 -7.02
CA ASN A 45 -10.26 6.41 -6.31
C ASN A 45 -8.80 5.98 -6.14
N LEU A 46 -7.96 6.23 -7.13
CA LEU A 46 -6.52 5.98 -7.06
C LEU A 46 -5.83 6.92 -6.06
N ALA A 47 -6.17 8.21 -6.08
CA ALA A 47 -5.61 9.18 -5.12
C ALA A 47 -5.96 8.82 -3.67
N VAL A 48 -7.20 8.37 -3.41
CA VAL A 48 -7.62 7.92 -2.07
C VAL A 48 -6.80 6.71 -1.61
N ARG A 49 -6.53 5.75 -2.50
CA ARG A 49 -5.71 4.56 -2.19
C ARG A 49 -4.26 4.94 -1.92
N GLU A 50 -3.67 5.83 -2.72
CA GLU A 50 -2.31 6.32 -2.52
C GLU A 50 -2.13 7.03 -1.17
N ILE A 51 -3.14 7.79 -0.72
CA ILE A 51 -3.13 8.40 0.62
C ILE A 51 -3.24 7.34 1.72
N ALA A 52 -4.09 6.32 1.54
CA ALA A 52 -4.25 5.24 2.51
C ALA A 52 -2.96 4.40 2.66
N ASP A 53 -2.32 4.06 1.55
CA ASP A 53 -1.07 3.28 1.54
C ASP A 53 0.10 4.05 2.17
N ASN A 54 0.13 5.38 2.05
CA ASN A 54 1.12 6.25 2.69
C ASN A 54 0.87 6.47 4.20
N HIS A 55 -0.29 6.07 4.74
CA HIS A 55 -0.63 6.27 6.15
C HIS A 55 -0.27 5.07 7.06
N GLU A 56 -0.05 3.89 6.49
CA GLU A 56 0.36 2.66 7.21
C GLU A 56 1.80 2.66 7.80
N PRO A 57 2.84 3.38 7.31
CA PRO A 57 4.16 3.30 7.91
C PRO A 57 4.31 4.13 9.20
N HIS A 58 3.32 4.94 9.58
CA HIS A 58 3.38 5.77 10.79
C HIS A 58 2.94 5.03 12.06
N ARG A 59 2.01 4.07 11.96
CA ARG A 59 1.54 3.30 13.13
C ARG A 59 2.57 2.27 13.62
N ALA A 60 3.33 1.66 12.70
CA ALA A 60 4.41 0.73 13.06
C ALA A 60 5.57 1.43 13.78
N LYS A 61 5.88 2.68 13.40
CA LYS A 61 6.98 3.47 14.01
C LYS A 61 6.63 4.02 15.40
N GLU A 62 5.35 4.31 15.68
CA GLU A 62 4.90 4.73 17.01
C GLU A 62 4.86 3.58 18.01
N GLN A 63 4.46 2.37 17.59
CA GLN A 63 4.51 1.18 18.44
C GLN A 63 5.95 0.81 18.81
N GLN A 64 6.91 0.95 17.88
CA GLN A 64 8.34 0.73 18.15
C GLN A 64 8.90 1.72 19.19
N LYS A 65 8.50 3.00 19.10
CA LYS A 65 8.94 4.04 20.06
C LYS A 65 8.34 3.81 21.45
N SER A 66 7.08 3.39 21.53
CA SER A 66 6.43 3.03 22.80
C SER A 66 7.11 1.84 23.49
N TRP A 67 7.49 0.81 22.71
CA TRP A 67 8.23 -0.35 23.23
C TRP A 67 9.61 0.04 23.79
N LEU A 68 10.36 0.89 23.09
CA LEU A 68 11.69 1.36 23.53
C LEU A 68 11.62 2.22 24.81
N VAL A 69 10.59 3.06 24.97
CA VAL A 69 10.39 3.85 26.18
C VAL A 69 9.98 2.98 27.37
N GLY A 70 9.14 1.97 27.16
CA GLY A 70 8.78 0.99 28.20
C GLY A 70 9.98 0.17 28.69
N HIS A 71 10.86 -0.26 27.78
CA HIS A 71 12.07 -1.00 28.13
C HIS A 71 13.11 -0.13 28.85
N ALA A 72 13.25 1.15 28.46
CA ALA A 72 14.15 2.09 29.11
C ALA A 72 13.70 2.46 30.53
N LEU A 73 12.39 2.49 30.82
CA LEU A 73 11.88 2.70 32.18
C LEU A 73 12.16 1.52 33.12
N LEU A 74 12.18 0.28 32.60
CA LEU A 74 12.47 -0.92 33.39
C LEU A 74 13.96 -1.06 33.73
N ALA A 75 14.86 -0.45 32.95
CA ALA A 75 16.31 -0.44 33.23
C ALA A 75 16.74 0.56 34.31
N ARG A 76 15.80 1.35 34.87
CA ARG A 76 16.07 2.41 35.85
C ARG A 76 15.58 2.10 37.27
N SER A 77 15.39 0.82 37.61
CA SER A 77 15.16 0.35 38.97
C SER A 77 16.35 -0.48 39.47
N PRO A 78 17.21 0.04 40.36
CA PRO A 78 18.29 -0.73 40.95
C PRO A 78 17.77 -1.49 42.17
N ARG A 79 16.98 -2.56 41.97
CA ARG A 79 16.63 -3.54 43.03
C ARG A 79 15.82 -4.72 42.47
N SER A 80 16.49 -5.62 41.77
CA SER A 80 16.13 -7.06 41.75
C SER A 80 17.17 -7.84 40.97
N THR A 81 18.36 -7.97 41.56
CA THR A 81 19.31 -9.01 41.16
C THR A 81 19.49 -9.89 42.37
N LEU A 82 18.79 -11.02 42.40
CA LEU A 82 19.25 -12.30 42.95
C LEU A 82 18.06 -13.25 43.03
N LEU A 83 17.90 -14.07 41.98
CA LEU A 83 17.55 -15.48 42.07
C LEU A 83 17.42 -16.00 40.65
N LEU A 84 18.39 -16.81 40.23
CA LEU A 84 18.27 -17.97 39.33
C LEU A 84 19.68 -18.34 38.84
N ILE A 85 20.47 -19.01 39.69
CA ILE A 85 21.52 -19.90 39.19
C ILE A 85 20.86 -21.24 38.95
N GLY A 86 20.81 -21.60 37.68
CA GLY A 86 20.14 -22.77 37.13
C GLY A 86 20.79 -24.09 37.51
N ARG A 87 19.92 -25.11 37.55
CA ARG A 87 20.22 -26.53 37.41
C ARG A 87 20.70 -26.85 35.99
N GLY A 88 21.58 -27.85 35.89
CA GLY A 88 21.95 -28.58 34.65
C GLY A 88 23.47 -28.77 34.62
N ARG A 89 24.06 -29.83 35.20
CA ARG A 89 24.05 -31.26 34.80
C ARG A 89 24.60 -31.44 33.38
N ASP A 90 25.91 -31.71 33.27
CA ASP A 90 26.53 -32.24 32.07
C ASP A 90 27.50 -33.36 32.45
N ASP A 91 27.02 -34.60 32.28
CA ASP A 91 27.78 -35.84 32.45
C ASP A 91 28.23 -36.30 31.05
N ARG A 92 29.55 -36.46 30.89
CA ARG A 92 30.27 -37.59 30.22
C ARG A 92 31.49 -37.14 29.42
N GLN A 93 32.65 -37.46 30.01
CA GLN A 93 33.71 -38.30 29.46
C GLN A 93 33.91 -38.33 27.94
N LYS A 94 35.15 -38.06 27.48
CA LYS A 94 36.20 -39.08 27.25
C LYS A 94 37.24 -38.55 26.25
N ALA A 95 38.49 -38.39 26.69
CA ALA A 95 39.71 -38.80 25.97
C ALA A 95 40.95 -38.30 26.72
N GLN A 96 42.02 -39.11 26.68
CA GLN A 96 43.40 -38.86 27.13
C GLN A 96 43.77 -39.46 28.49
N SER A 97 44.28 -40.68 28.47
CA SER A 97 45.64 -40.93 28.96
C SER A 97 46.21 -42.22 28.36
N THR A 98 47.49 -42.07 28.06
CA THR A 98 48.49 -42.98 27.51
C THR A 98 48.74 -44.20 28.38
#